data_AF-A0A6B8QR86-F1
#
_entry.id   AF-A0A6B8QR86-F1
#
_cell.length_a   1.000
_cell.length_b   1.000
_cell.length_c   1.000
_cell.angle_alpha   90.00
_cell.angle_beta   90.00
_cell.angle_gamma   90.00
#
_symmetry.space_group_name_H-M   'P 1'
#
loop_
_entity.id
_entity.type
_entity.pdbx_description
1 polymer ?
#
loop_
_entity_poly.entity_id
_entity_poly.type
_entity_poly.pdbx_seq_one_letter_code
_entity_poly.pdbx_strand_id
1 'polypeptide(L)'
;MPLALGLWEAVRAYMEYEVNTREELQDPHGLHRPGDPPYEGVHTFHNARRRLHRRYREGEIGLFAVTMWYLWHILDLWTIPFHLAELEINIIQKAGQKTLPASLDEWSHPLPEEQWAKPSEELTRLSKEVKQRHAQQPNRPITAIFAEIYGEETPMSA
;
A
#
# COMPACT_ATOMS: atom_id res chain seq x y z
N MET A 1 1.54 8.29 15.23
CA MET A 1 2.82 7.59 14.96
C MET A 1 2.65 6.23 14.24
N PRO A 2 1.94 6.13 13.10
CA PRO A 2 2.05 4.96 12.20
C PRO A 2 2.92 5.22 10.94
N LEU A 3 3.17 6.48 10.58
CA LEU A 3 3.90 6.85 9.35
C LEU A 3 5.34 6.33 9.29
N ALA A 4 6.05 6.26 10.41
CA ALA A 4 7.44 5.80 10.45
C ALA A 4 7.57 4.28 10.26
N LEU A 5 6.60 3.50 10.75
CA LEU A 5 6.58 2.04 10.57
C LEU A 5 6.23 1.70 9.12
N GLY A 6 5.28 2.43 8.52
CA GLY A 6 4.91 2.28 7.11
C GLY A 6 6.04 2.65 6.15
N LEU A 7 6.92 3.61 6.50
CA LEU A 7 8.06 3.97 5.64
C LEU A 7 9.12 2.86 5.58
N TRP A 8 9.45 2.25 6.72
CA TRP A 8 10.41 1.13 6.78
C TRP A 8 9.84 -0.16 6.19
N GLU A 9 8.54 -0.43 6.43
CA GLU A 9 7.86 -1.54 5.77
C GLU A 9 7.79 -1.32 4.25
N ALA A 10 7.54 -0.09 3.78
CA ALA A 10 7.55 0.23 2.36
C ALA A 10 8.94 -0.01 1.74
N VAL A 11 10.02 0.42 2.40
CA VAL A 11 11.40 0.15 1.95
C VAL A 11 11.68 -1.35 1.92
N ARG A 12 11.29 -2.08 2.98
CA ARG A 12 11.46 -3.54 3.03
C ARG A 12 10.64 -4.22 1.93
N ALA A 13 9.39 -3.84 1.73
CA ALA A 13 8.52 -4.41 0.72
C ALA A 13 8.96 -4.07 -0.71
N TYR A 14 9.56 -2.90 -0.92
CA TYR A 14 10.24 -2.57 -2.16
C TYR A 14 11.46 -3.48 -2.40
N MET A 15 12.33 -3.62 -1.40
CA MET A 15 13.57 -4.42 -1.51
C MET A 15 13.31 -5.93 -1.59
N GLU A 16 12.32 -6.43 -0.86
CA GLU A 16 12.05 -7.86 -0.69
C GLU A 16 11.00 -8.37 -1.67
N TYR A 17 10.04 -7.53 -2.05
CA TYR A 17 8.88 -7.94 -2.83
C TYR A 17 8.69 -7.17 -4.13
N GLU A 18 9.63 -6.29 -4.52
CA GLU A 18 9.51 -5.39 -5.68
C GLU A 18 8.15 -4.67 -5.73
N VAL A 19 7.58 -4.34 -4.57
CA VAL A 19 6.31 -3.61 -4.50
C VAL A 19 6.60 -2.15 -4.85
N ASN A 20 6.21 -1.78 -6.07
CA ASN A 20 6.57 -0.50 -6.67
C ASN A 20 5.48 0.58 -6.52
N THR A 21 4.28 0.19 -6.07
CA THR A 21 3.15 1.12 -6.01
C THR A 21 2.73 1.37 -4.56
N ARG A 22 2.49 2.65 -4.25
CA ARG A 22 2.06 3.09 -2.91
C ARG A 22 0.71 2.47 -2.56
N GLU A 23 -0.14 2.32 -3.56
CA GLU A 23 -1.47 1.71 -3.46
C GLU A 23 -1.36 0.27 -2.97
N GLU A 24 -0.40 -0.51 -3.47
CA GLU A 24 -0.19 -1.91 -3.06
C GLU A 24 0.31 -2.04 -1.61
N LEU A 25 0.98 -1.00 -1.09
CA LEU A 25 1.45 -0.95 0.30
C LEU A 25 0.41 -0.38 1.28
N GLN A 26 -0.36 0.61 0.84
CA GLN A 26 -1.22 1.41 1.72
C GLN A 26 -2.71 1.09 1.58
N ASP A 27 -3.14 0.28 0.61
CA ASP A 27 -4.53 -0.13 0.44
C ASP A 27 -4.76 -1.62 0.72
N PRO A 28 -4.64 -2.07 1.98
CA PRO A 28 -4.84 -3.48 2.34
C PRO A 28 -6.29 -3.96 2.11
N HIS A 29 -7.23 -3.04 1.93
CA HIS A 29 -8.64 -3.36 1.72
C HIS A 29 -9.12 -3.17 0.28
N GLY A 30 -8.29 -2.69 -0.65
CA GLY A 30 -8.71 -2.41 -2.03
C GLY A 30 -9.82 -1.35 -2.10
N LEU A 31 -9.81 -0.39 -1.18
CA LEU A 31 -10.80 0.69 -1.09
C LEU A 31 -10.43 1.86 -2.00
N HIS A 32 -9.19 1.95 -2.47
CA HIS A 32 -8.74 2.95 -3.41
C HIS A 32 -9.16 2.58 -4.83
N ARG A 33 -9.61 3.56 -5.60
CA ARG A 33 -9.94 3.37 -7.03
C ARG A 33 -9.00 4.18 -7.91
N PRO A 34 -8.80 3.74 -9.18
CA PRO A 34 -8.05 4.53 -10.14
C PRO A 34 -8.64 5.95 -10.27
N GLY A 35 -7.87 6.97 -9.87
CA GLY A 35 -8.28 8.39 -9.88
C GLY A 35 -8.61 9.00 -8.51
N ASP A 36 -8.61 8.22 -7.43
CA ASP A 36 -8.80 8.75 -6.08
C ASP A 36 -7.52 9.43 -5.54
N PRO A 37 -7.62 10.50 -4.72
CA PRO A 37 -6.46 11.19 -4.14
C PRO A 37 -5.56 10.25 -3.33
N PRO A 38 -4.23 10.45 -3.25
CA PRO A 38 -3.32 9.48 -2.65
C PRO A 38 -3.32 9.53 -1.10
N TYR A 39 -4.42 9.90 -0.46
CA TYR A 39 -4.57 9.94 1.00
C TYR A 39 -5.94 9.40 1.38
N GLU A 40 -6.08 8.84 2.57
CA GLU A 40 -7.39 8.39 3.05
C GLU A 40 -8.27 9.61 3.35
N GLY A 41 -9.50 9.60 2.82
CA GLY A 41 -10.45 10.70 2.99
C GLY A 41 -11.90 10.24 2.80
N VAL A 42 -12.79 11.18 2.56
CA VAL A 42 -14.24 10.95 2.44
C VAL A 42 -14.55 10.00 1.27
N HIS A 43 -13.74 10.01 0.22
CA HIS A 43 -13.87 9.10 -0.92
C HIS A 43 -13.69 7.62 -0.52
N THR A 44 -12.79 7.31 0.41
CA THR A 44 -12.60 5.93 0.92
C THR A 44 -13.84 5.42 1.65
N PHE A 45 -14.50 6.27 2.43
CA PHE A 45 -15.76 5.94 3.10
C PHE A 45 -16.88 5.66 2.08
N HIS A 46 -16.97 6.48 1.02
CA HIS A 46 -17.94 6.24 -0.06
C HIS A 46 -17.63 4.95 -0.83
N ASN A 47 -16.36 4.63 -1.04
CA ASN A 47 -15.92 3.37 -1.65
C ASN A 47 -16.27 2.17 -0.78
N ALA A 48 -16.04 2.24 0.54
CA ALA A 48 -16.41 1.22 1.51
C ALA A 48 -17.93 1.00 1.54
N ARG A 49 -18.72 2.07 1.57
CA ARG A 49 -20.19 2.01 1.50
C ARG A 49 -20.66 1.36 0.20
N ARG A 50 -20.08 1.72 -0.95
CA ARG A 50 -20.40 1.09 -2.25
C ARG A 50 -20.08 -0.40 -2.25
N ARG A 51 -18.94 -0.79 -1.67
CA ARG A 51 -18.55 -2.20 -1.53
C ARG A 51 -19.53 -2.96 -0.64
N LEU A 52 -19.93 -2.39 0.50
CA LEU A 52 -20.91 -2.99 1.41
C LEU A 52 -22.23 -3.28 0.67
N HIS A 53 -22.78 -2.29 -0.03
CA HIS A 53 -24.01 -2.48 -0.80
C HIS A 53 -23.86 -3.44 -1.97
N ARG A 54 -22.68 -3.51 -2.60
CA ARG A 54 -22.38 -4.53 -3.62
C ARG A 54 -22.47 -5.94 -3.03
N ARG A 55 -21.76 -6.19 -1.92
CA ARG A 55 -21.75 -7.48 -1.22
C ARG A 55 -23.14 -7.89 -0.72
N TYR A 56 -23.96 -6.93 -0.31
CA TYR A 56 -25.35 -7.18 0.08
C TYR A 56 -26.20 -7.61 -1.13
N ARG A 57 -26.06 -6.94 -2.29
CA ARG A 57 -26.76 -7.33 -3.53
C ARG A 57 -26.32 -8.70 -4.06
N GLU A 58 -25.05 -9.02 -3.88
CA GLU A 58 -24.46 -10.32 -4.25
C GLU A 58 -24.81 -11.44 -3.25
N GLY A 59 -25.47 -11.10 -2.13
CA GLY A 59 -25.88 -12.06 -1.10
C GLY A 59 -24.75 -12.55 -0.20
N GLU A 60 -23.55 -11.96 -0.30
CA GLU A 60 -22.39 -12.33 0.54
C GLU A 60 -22.55 -11.91 2.00
N ILE A 61 -23.34 -10.85 2.26
CA ILE A 61 -23.59 -10.32 3.60
C ILE A 61 -25.09 -10.14 3.84
N GLY A 62 -25.53 -10.47 5.05
CA GLY A 62 -26.92 -10.28 5.47
C GLY A 62 -27.25 -8.84 5.84
N LEU A 63 -28.55 -8.51 5.88
CA LEU A 63 -29.06 -7.19 6.27
C LEU A 63 -28.52 -6.73 7.63
N PHE A 64 -28.37 -7.66 8.59
CA PHE A 64 -27.82 -7.36 9.91
C PHE A 64 -26.41 -6.76 9.87
N ALA A 65 -25.54 -7.27 8.98
CA ALA A 65 -24.19 -6.75 8.84
C ALA A 65 -24.19 -5.32 8.29
N VAL A 66 -25.10 -5.02 7.36
CA VAL A 66 -25.29 -3.66 6.82
C VAL A 66 -25.83 -2.72 7.90
N THR A 67 -26.83 -3.16 8.67
CA THR A 67 -27.39 -2.38 9.78
C THR A 67 -26.34 -2.10 10.85
N MET A 68 -25.57 -3.12 11.25
CA MET A 68 -24.53 -2.95 12.26
C MET A 68 -23.42 -2.01 11.79
N TRP A 69 -23.02 -2.10 10.51
CA TRP A 69 -22.07 -1.17 9.91
C TRP A 69 -22.54 0.28 10.05
N TYR A 70 -23.81 0.55 9.79
CA TYR A 70 -24.38 1.88 9.92
C TYR A 70 -24.48 2.36 11.37
N LEU A 71 -24.88 1.49 12.30
CA LEU A 71 -24.93 1.82 13.73
C LEU A 71 -23.56 2.18 14.28
N TRP A 72 -22.54 1.40 13.90
CA TRP A 72 -21.15 1.66 14.29
C TRP A 72 -20.67 3.04 13.80
N HIS A 73 -20.90 3.37 12.53
CA HIS A 73 -20.49 4.67 11.99
C HIS A 73 -21.26 5.85 12.57
N ILE A 74 -22.46 5.66 13.12
CA ILE A 74 -23.16 6.72 13.87
C ILE A 74 -22.41 7.05 15.17
N LEU A 75 -21.87 6.03 15.85
CA LEU A 75 -21.06 6.23 17.06
C LEU A 75 -19.74 6.95 16.74
N ASP A 76 -19.12 6.61 15.60
CA ASP A 76 -17.86 7.20 15.14
C ASP A 76 -18.01 8.60 14.48
N LEU A 77 -19.12 9.30 14.72
CA LEU A 77 -19.38 10.65 14.15
C LEU A 77 -19.43 10.65 12.61
N TRP A 78 -19.77 9.52 12.00
CA TRP A 78 -19.98 9.32 10.58
C TRP A 78 -18.81 9.78 9.70
N THR A 79 -19.04 10.73 8.79
CA THR A 79 -18.01 11.26 7.88
C THR A 79 -17.26 12.45 8.44
N ILE A 80 -17.63 12.95 9.64
CA ILE A 80 -17.03 14.14 10.23
C ILE A 80 -15.52 13.98 10.43
N PRO A 81 -14.99 12.86 10.97
CA PRO A 81 -13.54 12.67 11.09
C PRO A 81 -12.81 12.72 9.74
N PHE A 82 -13.42 12.19 8.69
CA PHE A 82 -12.84 12.19 7.34
C PHE A 82 -12.80 13.60 6.73
N HIS A 83 -13.81 14.42 6.98
CA HIS A 83 -13.79 15.83 6.57
C HIS A 83 -12.73 16.63 7.32
N LEU A 84 -12.50 16.35 8.61
CA LEU A 84 -11.43 16.98 9.38
C LEU A 84 -10.06 16.60 8.83
N ALA A 85 -9.84 15.34 8.46
CA ALA A 85 -8.61 14.89 7.82
C ALA A 85 -8.37 15.59 6.48
N GLU A 86 -9.41 15.69 5.63
CA GLU A 86 -9.31 16.43 4.36
C GLU A 86 -9.01 17.92 4.58
N LEU A 87 -9.59 18.53 5.61
CA LEU A 87 -9.30 19.92 5.98
C LEU A 87 -7.85 20.09 6.42
N GLU A 88 -7.34 19.21 7.29
CA GLU A 88 -5.95 19.23 7.75
C GLU A 88 -4.98 19.07 6.58
N ILE A 89 -5.25 18.12 5.68
CA ILE A 89 -4.45 17.90 4.48
C ILE A 89 -4.47 19.13 3.58
N ASN A 90 -5.65 19.74 3.37
CA ASN A 90 -5.77 20.98 2.60
C ASN A 90 -5.01 22.14 3.26
N ILE A 91 -5.00 22.23 4.59
CA ILE A 91 -4.24 23.22 5.35
C ILE A 91 -2.74 23.00 5.15
N ILE A 92 -2.26 21.76 5.26
CA ILE A 92 -0.84 21.39 5.06
C ILE A 92 -0.41 21.68 3.61
N GLN A 93 -1.23 21.30 2.63
CA GLN A 93 -0.95 21.57 1.21
C GLN A 93 -0.89 23.08 0.93
N LYS A 94 -1.81 23.86 1.48
CA LYS A 94 -1.84 25.33 1.34
C LYS A 94 -0.71 26.03 2.10
N ALA A 95 -0.30 25.48 3.25
CA ALA A 95 0.85 25.97 4.00
C ALA A 95 2.17 25.79 3.24
N GLY A 96 2.14 25.09 2.09
CA GLY A 96 3.31 24.72 1.31
C GLY A 96 4.03 23.56 1.99
N GLN A 97 4.56 22.64 1.18
CA GLN A 97 5.60 21.73 1.67
C GLN A 97 6.65 22.58 2.36
N LYS A 98 6.78 22.46 3.67
CA LYS A 98 7.92 23.05 4.39
C LYS A 98 9.14 22.57 3.63
N THR A 99 9.87 23.51 3.03
CA THR A 99 11.11 23.19 2.30
C THR A 99 11.94 22.33 3.24
N LEU A 100 12.30 21.13 2.79
CA LEU A 100 13.19 20.27 3.56
C LEU A 100 14.41 21.13 3.94
N PRO A 101 14.88 21.09 5.20
CA PRO A 101 16.11 21.79 5.55
C PRO A 101 17.20 21.35 4.57
N ALA A 102 18.08 22.27 4.16
CA ALA A 102 19.05 22.02 3.08
C ALA A 102 19.85 20.72 3.27
N SER A 103 20.15 20.36 4.52
CA SER A 103 20.80 19.08 4.85
C SER A 103 19.99 17.83 4.45
N LEU A 104 18.66 17.86 4.59
CA LEU A 104 17.79 16.77 4.16
C LEU A 104 17.65 16.72 2.63
N ASP A 105 17.68 17.88 1.97
CA ASP A 105 17.65 17.94 0.51
C ASP A 105 18.92 17.32 -0.10
N GLU A 106 20.09 17.66 0.46
CA GLU A 106 21.37 17.02 0.10
C GLU A 106 21.34 15.50 0.30
N TRP A 107 20.76 15.02 1.41
CA TRP A 107 20.63 13.57 1.68
C TRP A 107 19.60 12.87 0.81
N SER A 108 18.67 13.62 0.20
CA SER A 108 17.64 13.08 -0.67
C SER A 108 18.12 12.89 -2.12
N HIS A 109 19.32 13.36 -2.46
CA HIS A 109 19.90 13.11 -3.77
C HIS A 109 20.18 11.61 -3.97
N PRO A 110 19.88 11.06 -5.15
CA PRO A 110 20.18 9.66 -5.44
C PRO A 110 21.69 9.42 -5.31
N LEU A 111 22.06 8.23 -4.82
CA LEU A 111 23.47 7.85 -4.79
C LEU A 111 24.02 7.82 -6.22
N PRO A 112 25.27 8.25 -6.44
CA PRO A 112 25.95 8.09 -7.73
C PRO A 112 25.92 6.62 -8.18
N GLU A 113 25.77 6.38 -9.50
CA GLU A 113 25.68 5.03 -10.06
C GLU A 113 26.92 4.18 -9.74
N GLU A 114 28.08 4.82 -9.52
CA GLU A 114 29.32 4.15 -9.14
C GLU A 114 29.26 3.53 -7.74
N GLN A 115 28.37 4.02 -6.87
CA GLN A 115 28.16 3.51 -5.51
C GLN A 115 27.03 2.47 -5.44
N TRP A 116 26.35 2.19 -6.56
CA TRP A 116 25.29 1.20 -6.59
C TRP A 116 25.89 -0.19 -6.43
N ALA A 117 25.36 -0.94 -5.46
CA ALA A 117 25.71 -2.35 -5.32
C ALA A 117 25.20 -3.10 -6.55
N LYS A 118 26.09 -3.82 -7.23
CA LYS A 118 25.68 -4.73 -8.31
C LYS A 118 24.96 -5.92 -7.69
N PRO A 119 23.73 -6.25 -8.10
CA PRO A 119 23.05 -7.45 -7.62
C PRO A 119 23.88 -8.68 -7.98
N SER A 120 23.89 -9.68 -7.09
CA SER A 120 24.55 -10.95 -7.39
C SER A 120 23.85 -11.66 -8.56
N GLU A 121 24.55 -12.58 -9.22
CA GLU A 121 23.97 -13.39 -10.30
C GLU A 121 22.77 -14.21 -9.81
N GLU A 122 22.83 -14.70 -8.56
CA GLU A 122 21.74 -15.41 -7.89
C GLU A 122 20.49 -14.53 -7.74
N LEU A 123 20.64 -13.31 -7.23
CA LEU A 123 19.53 -12.36 -7.10
C LEU A 123 18.92 -11.98 -8.45
N THR A 124 19.76 -11.87 -9.49
CA THR A 124 19.29 -11.58 -10.84
C THR A 124 18.47 -12.74 -11.41
N ARG A 125 18.88 -13.98 -11.15
CA ARG A 125 18.13 -15.20 -11.53
C ARG A 125 16.79 -15.24 -10.80
N LEU A 126 16.80 -15.07 -9.49
CA LEU A 126 15.60 -15.06 -8.63
C LEU A 126 14.59 -14.00 -9.07
N SER A 127 15.02 -12.75 -9.28
CA SER A 127 14.14 -11.66 -9.73
C SER A 127 13.49 -11.99 -11.08
N LYS A 128 14.24 -12.61 -12.01
CA LYS A 128 13.69 -13.03 -13.30
C LYS A 128 12.63 -14.12 -13.13
N GLU A 129 12.84 -15.06 -12.23
CA GLU A 129 11.90 -16.15 -11.96
C GLU A 129 10.62 -15.64 -11.29
N VAL A 130 10.73 -14.75 -10.30
CA VAL A 130 9.59 -14.10 -9.67
C VAL A 130 8.76 -13.33 -10.71
N LYS A 131 9.40 -12.54 -11.58
CA LYS A 131 8.71 -11.80 -12.65
C LYS A 131 7.95 -12.73 -13.59
N GLN A 132 8.52 -13.88 -13.92
CA GLN A 132 7.85 -14.88 -14.76
C GLN A 132 6.64 -15.50 -14.05
N ARG A 133 6.77 -15.94 -12.79
CA ARG A 133 5.66 -16.53 -12.03
C ARG A 133 4.55 -15.52 -11.76
N HIS A 134 4.90 -14.27 -11.45
CA HIS A 134 3.95 -13.18 -11.25
C HIS A 134 3.19 -12.84 -12.54
N ALA A 135 3.87 -12.79 -13.69
CA ALA A 135 3.22 -12.57 -14.98
C ALA A 135 2.22 -13.68 -15.35
N GLN A 136 2.47 -14.93 -14.90
CA GLN A 136 1.56 -16.06 -15.10
C GLN A 136 0.38 -16.02 -14.11
N GLN A 137 0.57 -15.45 -12.92
CA GLN A 137 -0.42 -15.45 -11.83
C GLN A 137 -0.58 -14.05 -11.21
N PRO A 138 -1.12 -13.07 -11.95
CA PRO A 138 -1.19 -11.68 -11.50
C PRO A 138 -2.12 -11.45 -10.30
N ASN A 139 -3.05 -12.37 -10.03
CA ASN A 139 -3.96 -12.29 -8.87
C ASN A 139 -3.36 -12.89 -7.59
N ARG A 140 -2.17 -13.49 -7.67
CA ARG A 140 -1.53 -14.13 -6.52
C ARG A 140 -0.65 -13.11 -5.80
N PRO A 141 -0.68 -13.04 -4.45
CA PRO A 141 0.18 -12.12 -3.72
C PRO A 141 1.64 -12.42 -4.03
N ILE A 142 2.38 -11.39 -4.42
CA ILE A 142 3.79 -11.52 -4.82
C ILE A 142 4.66 -12.09 -3.68
N THR A 143 4.30 -11.79 -2.43
CA THR A 143 4.95 -12.34 -1.22
C THR A 143 4.92 -13.87 -1.15
N ALA A 144 3.82 -14.49 -1.58
CA ALA A 144 3.70 -15.95 -1.61
C ALA A 144 4.59 -16.55 -2.70
N ILE A 145 4.70 -15.87 -3.84
CA ILE A 145 5.59 -16.29 -4.94
C ILE A 145 7.04 -16.23 -4.46
N PHE A 146 7.47 -15.12 -3.85
CA PHE A 146 8.81 -14.97 -3.28
C PHE A 146 9.13 -16.06 -2.24
N ALA A 147 8.21 -16.31 -1.29
CA ALA A 147 8.42 -17.33 -0.25
C ALA A 147 8.62 -18.74 -0.83
N GLU A 148 7.92 -19.08 -1.91
CA GLU A 148 8.13 -20.34 -2.62
C GLU A 148 9.50 -20.41 -3.30
N ILE A 149 9.90 -19.37 -4.02
CA ILE A 149 11.18 -19.39 -4.75
C ILE A 149 12.35 -19.49 -3.75
N TYR A 150 12.33 -18.69 -2.68
CA TYR A 150 13.34 -18.76 -1.63
C TYR A 150 13.33 -20.10 -0.90
N GLY A 151 12.15 -20.66 -0.64
CA GLY A 151 11.99 -21.99 -0.03
C GLY A 151 12.44 -23.14 -0.92
N GLU A 152 12.44 -22.98 -2.25
CA GLU A 152 12.97 -23.94 -3.22
C GLU A 152 14.50 -23.86 -3.35
N GLU A 153 15.09 -22.67 -3.14
CA GLU A 153 16.55 -22.48 -3.19
C GLU A 153 17.27 -22.89 -1.89
N THR A 154 16.65 -22.71 -0.72
CA THR A 154 17.26 -23.08 0.57
C THR A 154 17.64 -24.58 0.69
N PRO A 155 16.85 -25.56 0.21
CA PRO A 155 17.22 -26.97 0.29
C PRO A 155 18.32 -27.40 -0.70
N MET A 156 18.70 -26.55 -1.67
CA MET A 156 19.76 -26.87 -2.64
C MET A 156 21.15 -26.36 -2.25
N SER A 157 21.27 -25.54 -1.20
CA SER A 157 22.53 -24.93 -0.75
C SER A 157 23.05 -25.48 0.59
N ALA A 158 22.39 -26.50 1.17
CA ALA A 158 22.80 -27.24 2.36
C ALA A 158 23.27 -28.66 2.00
#